data_AF-A0A2V9D7P1-F1
#
_entry.id   AF-A0A2V9D7P1-F1
#
_cell.length_a   1.000
_cell.length_b   1.000
_cell.length_c   1.000
_cell.angle_alpha   90.00
_cell.angle_beta   90.00
_cell.angle_gamma   90.00
#
_symmetry.space_group_name_H-M   'P 1'
#
loop_
_entity.id
_entity.type
_entity.pdbx_description
1 polymer ?
#
loop_
_entity_poly.entity_id
_entity_poly.type
_entity_poly.pdbx_seq_one_letter_code
_entity_poly.pdbx_strand_id
1 'polypeptide(L)'
;MMPPNIGEWCARVRQGMRSRYVCLLEAQVARERAEIEGLRAENRALLNSLLGTAGVPPIEAPPAHPAQIAPIRRRSWQQIFAAREIEAGREARAREQSAQRQPGD
;
A
#
# COMPACT_ATOMS: atom_id res chain seq x y z
N MET A 1 20.05 -2.79 45.34
CA MET A 1 20.07 -2.31 43.94
C MET A 1 19.76 -3.52 43.06
N MET A 2 18.50 -3.68 42.60
CA MET A 2 18.08 -4.87 41.85
C MET A 2 18.59 -4.79 40.40
N PRO A 3 19.07 -5.91 39.80
CA PRO A 3 19.51 -5.90 38.41
C PRO A 3 18.32 -5.56 37.48
N PRO A 4 18.55 -4.81 36.39
CA PRO A 4 17.49 -4.51 35.44
C PRO A 4 16.92 -5.82 34.89
N ASN A 5 15.59 -5.94 34.91
CA ASN A 5 14.87 -7.07 34.36
C ASN A 5 15.25 -7.21 32.86
N ILE A 6 15.84 -8.34 32.50
CA ILE A 6 16.28 -8.66 31.12
C ILE A 6 15.14 -8.41 30.11
N GLY A 7 13.89 -8.64 30.52
CA GLY A 7 12.70 -8.36 29.71
C GLY A 7 12.52 -6.88 29.34
N GLU A 8 12.79 -5.96 30.26
CA GLU A 8 12.70 -4.51 30.00
C GLU A 8 13.82 -4.03 29.09
N TRP A 9 15.02 -4.58 29.26
CA TRP A 9 16.15 -4.30 28.37
C TRP A 9 15.85 -4.77 26.94
N CYS A 10 15.39 -6.01 26.76
CA CYS A 10 14.99 -6.55 25.47
C CYS A 10 13.84 -5.74 24.82
N ALA A 11 12.84 -5.33 25.60
CA ALA A 11 11.72 -4.51 25.10
C ALA A 11 12.19 -3.15 24.59
N ARG A 12 13.13 -2.50 25.30
CA ARG A 12 13.68 -1.19 24.93
C ARG A 12 14.52 -1.26 23.67
N VAL A 13 15.38 -2.29 23.54
CA VAL A 13 16.17 -2.53 22.33
C VAL A 13 15.26 -2.77 21.13
N ARG A 14 14.23 -3.62 21.28
CA ARG A 14 13.23 -3.89 20.23
C ARG A 14 12.48 -2.62 19.82
N GLN A 15 12.08 -1.80 20.77
CA GLN A 15 11.39 -0.54 20.51
C GLN A 15 12.28 0.45 19.74
N GLY A 16 13.56 0.55 20.11
CA GLY A 16 14.55 1.37 19.39
C GLY A 16 14.77 0.90 17.95
N MET A 17 14.94 -0.41 17.74
CA MET A 17 15.08 -0.99 16.39
C MET A 17 13.83 -0.76 15.53
N ARG A 18 12.64 -0.95 16.11
CA ARG A 18 11.37 -0.71 15.43
C ARG A 18 11.23 0.76 15.00
N SER A 19 11.62 1.70 15.86
CA SER A 19 11.60 3.13 15.55
C SER A 19 12.54 3.48 14.39
N ARG A 20 13.76 2.94 14.39
CA ARG A 20 14.72 3.17 13.29
C ARG A 20 14.25 2.59 11.96
N TYR A 21 13.69 1.38 11.98
CA TYR A 21 13.16 0.73 10.78
C TYR A 21 11.97 1.51 10.20
N VAL A 22 11.04 1.95 11.05
CA VAL A 22 9.91 2.79 10.61
C VAL A 22 10.41 4.10 10.00
N CYS A 23 11.37 4.77 10.63
CA CYS A 23 11.95 6.01 10.10
C CYS A 23 12.61 5.80 8.72
N LEU A 24 13.36 4.70 8.54
CA LEU A 24 13.96 4.37 7.25
C LEU A 24 12.91 4.11 6.16
N LEU A 25 11.84 3.38 6.50
CA LEU A 25 10.72 3.15 5.57
C LEU A 25 10.00 4.44 5.21
N GLU A 26 9.72 5.30 6.18
CA GLU A 26 9.09 6.60 5.93
C GLU A 26 9.95 7.48 5.01
N ALA A 27 11.27 7.50 5.22
CA ALA A 27 12.20 8.21 4.36
C ALA A 27 12.24 7.63 2.94
N GLN A 28 12.17 6.30 2.80
CA GLN A 28 12.10 5.66 1.49
C GLN A 28 10.81 5.98 0.75
N VAL A 29 9.66 5.87 1.42
CA VAL A 29 8.35 6.24 0.86
C VAL A 29 8.33 7.71 0.44
N ALA A 30 8.96 8.60 1.20
CA ALA A 30 9.07 10.00 0.83
C ALA A 30 9.88 10.21 -0.46
N ARG A 31 11.01 9.51 -0.62
CA ARG A 31 11.83 9.56 -1.85
C ARG A 31 11.06 9.05 -3.06
N GLU A 32 10.44 7.88 -2.95
CA GLU A 32 9.67 7.27 -4.03
C GLU A 32 8.49 8.16 -4.47
N ARG A 33 7.82 8.80 -3.51
CA ARG A 33 6.73 9.75 -3.81
C ARG A 33 7.22 10.96 -4.59
N ALA A 34 8.37 11.53 -4.21
CA ALA A 34 8.96 12.66 -4.91
C ALA A 34 9.37 12.28 -6.35
N GLU A 35 9.94 11.08 -6.53
CA GLU A 35 10.28 10.56 -7.86
C GLU A 35 9.04 10.37 -8.74
N ILE A 36 7.97 9.77 -8.21
CA ILE A 36 6.69 9.62 -8.93
C ILE A 36 6.11 10.98 -9.33
N GLU A 37 6.20 11.97 -8.45
CA GLU A 37 5.72 13.32 -8.77
C GLU A 37 6.52 13.96 -9.91
N GLY A 38 7.84 13.81 -9.91
CA GLY A 38 8.71 14.23 -11.00
C GLY A 38 8.37 13.54 -12.32
N LEU A 39 8.27 12.21 -12.34
CA LEU A 39 7.90 11.43 -13.52
C LEU A 39 6.52 11.80 -14.06
N ARG A 40 5.55 12.07 -13.18
CA ARG A 40 4.23 12.53 -13.59
C ARG A 40 4.26 13.94 -14.18
N ALA A 41 5.11 14.83 -13.67
CA ALA A 41 5.28 16.16 -14.24
C ALA A 41 5.90 16.11 -15.63
N GLU A 42 6.94 15.30 -15.81
CA GLU A 42 7.56 15.08 -17.12
C GLU A 42 6.59 14.44 -18.12
N ASN A 43 5.86 13.39 -17.71
CA ASN A 43 4.88 12.73 -18.57
C ASN A 43 3.81 13.72 -19.06
N ARG A 44 3.34 14.62 -18.18
CA ARG A 44 2.42 15.70 -18.57
C ARG A 44 3.05 16.70 -19.52
N ALA A 45 4.32 17.07 -19.32
CA ALA A 45 5.01 17.98 -20.23
C ALA A 45 5.11 17.39 -21.65
N LEU A 46 5.49 16.12 -21.76
CA LEU A 46 5.53 15.39 -23.02
C LEU A 46 4.13 15.25 -23.64
N LEU A 47 3.14 14.87 -22.84
CA LEU A 47 1.75 14.76 -23.29
C LEU A 47 1.23 16.10 -23.81
N ASN A 48 1.44 17.18 -23.07
CA ASN A 48 1.01 18.52 -23.47
C ASN A 48 1.74 19.00 -24.73
N SER A 49 2.99 18.60 -24.95
CA SER A 49 3.68 18.82 -26.22
C SER A 49 2.96 18.14 -27.38
N LEU A 50 2.53 16.89 -27.21
CA LEU A 50 1.78 16.16 -28.24
C LEU A 50 0.40 16.77 -28.46
N LEU A 51 -0.32 17.12 -27.40
CA LEU A 51 -1.63 17.77 -27.49
C LEU A 51 -1.55 19.13 -28.20
N GLY A 52 -0.48 19.90 -27.97
CA GLY A 52 -0.19 21.12 -28.70
C GLY A 52 -0.09 20.89 -30.21
N THR A 53 0.54 19.80 -30.66
CA THR A 53 0.59 19.43 -32.09
C THR A 53 -0.78 19.00 -32.64
N ALA A 54 -1.64 18.43 -31.80
CA ALA A 54 -2.99 18.01 -32.16
C ALA A 54 -4.05 19.13 -32.06
N GLY A 55 -3.67 20.34 -31.62
CA GLY A 55 -4.61 21.44 -31.36
C GLY A 55 -5.54 21.20 -30.16
N VAL A 56 -5.20 20.24 -29.29
CA VAL A 56 -5.97 19.88 -28.09
C VAL A 56 -5.42 20.68 -26.90
N PRO A 57 -6.27 21.27 -26.04
CA PRO A 57 -5.82 22.04 -24.89
C PRO A 57 -4.98 21.19 -23.91
N PRO A 58 -4.03 21.82 -23.18
CA PRO A 58 -3.16 21.13 -22.25
C PRO A 58 -3.91 20.59 -21.03
N ILE A 59 -3.43 19.46 -20.51
CA ILE A 59 -3.98 18.80 -19.32
C ILE A 59 -3.24 19.31 -18.08
N GLU A 60 -4.01 19.81 -17.12
CA GLU A 60 -3.50 20.20 -15.80
C GLU A 60 -3.46 18.99 -14.85
N ALA A 61 -2.49 19.03 -13.92
CA ALA A 61 -2.40 18.01 -12.88
C ALA A 61 -3.49 18.27 -11.83
N PRO A 62 -4.35 17.29 -11.50
CA PRO A 62 -5.14 17.41 -10.28
C PRO A 62 -4.20 17.48 -9.06
N PRO A 63 -4.56 18.25 -8.02
CA PRO A 63 -3.74 18.37 -6.83
C PRO A 63 -3.47 16.98 -6.26
N ALA A 64 -2.21 16.72 -5.88
CA ALA A 64 -1.79 15.45 -5.32
C ALA A 64 -2.62 15.13 -4.08
N HIS A 65 -3.71 14.39 -4.26
CA HIS A 65 -4.44 13.85 -3.13
C HIS A 65 -3.56 12.76 -2.54
N PRO A 66 -3.20 12.84 -1.26
CA PRO A 66 -2.62 11.68 -0.60
C PRO A 66 -3.63 10.56 -0.80
N ALA A 67 -3.20 9.45 -1.41
CA ALA A 67 -4.04 8.27 -1.55
C ALA A 67 -4.65 7.99 -0.18
N GLN A 68 -5.99 7.96 -0.10
CA GLN A 68 -6.66 7.73 1.17
C GLN A 68 -6.32 6.30 1.61
N ILE A 69 -5.28 6.17 2.41
CA ILE A 69 -4.93 4.89 3.04
C ILE A 69 -6.04 4.65 4.06
N ALA A 70 -6.91 3.70 3.76
CA ALA A 70 -7.96 3.31 4.69
C ALA A 70 -7.33 3.03 6.07
N PRO A 71 -7.87 3.56 7.17
CA PRO A 71 -7.31 3.34 8.49
C PRO A 71 -7.14 1.85 8.75
N ILE A 72 -5.90 1.40 8.96
CA ILE A 72 -5.63 0.02 9.33
C ILE A 72 -6.23 -0.21 10.71
N ARG A 73 -7.36 -0.94 10.76
CA ARG A 73 -7.91 -1.41 12.02
C ARG A 73 -6.90 -2.38 12.63
N ARG A 74 -6.48 -2.13 13.87
CA ARG A 74 -5.68 -3.08 14.64
C ARG A 74 -6.51 -4.35 14.84
N ARG A 75 -6.14 -5.43 14.14
CA ARG A 75 -6.75 -6.75 14.27
C ARG A 75 -5.76 -7.67 14.97
N SER A 76 -6.25 -8.56 15.82
CA SER A 76 -5.42 -9.63 16.37
C SER A 76 -5.04 -10.62 15.27
N TRP A 77 -3.93 -11.33 15.45
CA TRP A 77 -3.51 -12.36 14.49
C TRP A 77 -4.59 -13.41 14.23
N GLN A 78 -5.35 -13.78 15.26
CA GLN A 78 -6.47 -14.71 15.14
C GLN A 78 -7.58 -14.16 14.24
N GLN A 79 -7.90 -12.87 14.36
CA GLN A 79 -8.89 -12.21 13.50
C GLN A 79 -8.43 -12.14 12.04
N ILE A 80 -7.12 -11.91 11.80
CA ILE A 80 -6.55 -11.91 10.45
C ILE A 80 -6.67 -13.31 9.84
N PHE A 81 -6.31 -14.34 10.62
CA PHE A 81 -6.38 -15.73 10.17
C PHE A 81 -7.81 -16.15 9.84
N ALA A 82 -8.77 -15.89 10.74
CA ALA A 82 -10.18 -16.19 10.52
C ALA A 82 -10.75 -15.45 9.30
N ALA A 83 -10.38 -14.17 9.10
CA ALA A 83 -10.81 -13.42 7.93
C ALA A 83 -10.29 -14.04 6.62
N ARG A 84 -9.03 -14.50 6.60
CA ARG A 84 -8.44 -15.18 5.43
C ARG A 84 -9.10 -16.53 5.15
N GLU A 85 -9.44 -17.29 6.17
CA GLU A 85 -10.13 -18.57 6.02
C GLU A 85 -11.52 -18.40 5.38
N ILE A 86 -12.27 -17.39 5.82
CA ILE A 86 -13.58 -17.04 5.23
C ILE A 86 -13.43 -16.61 3.76
N GLU A 87 -12.43 -15.78 3.45
CA GLU A 87 -12.17 -15.31 2.09
C GLU A 87 -11.80 -16.48 1.15
N ALA A 88 -10.90 -17.37 1.58
CA ALA A 88 -10.56 -18.58 0.85
C ALA A 88 -11.77 -19.48 0.59
N GLY A 89 -12.66 -19.64 1.58
CA GLY A 89 -13.90 -20.40 1.41
C GLY A 89 -14.87 -19.76 0.40
N ARG A 90 -14.92 -18.42 0.33
CA ARG A 90 -15.73 -17.71 -0.68
C ARG A 90 -15.16 -17.87 -2.08
N GLU A 91 -13.84 -17.79 -2.22
CA GLU A 91 -13.15 -18.02 -3.50
C GLU A 91 -13.36 -19.44 -4.01
N ALA A 92 -13.27 -20.46 -3.13
CA ALA A 92 -13.53 -21.85 -3.49
C ALA A 92 -14.95 -22.03 -4.03
N ARG A 93 -15.96 -21.50 -3.33
CA ARG A 93 -17.36 -21.53 -3.79
C ARG A 93 -17.58 -20.77 -5.09
N ALA A 94 -16.89 -19.64 -5.28
CA ALA A 94 -16.97 -18.88 -6.53
C ALA A 94 -16.37 -19.67 -7.71
N ARG A 95 -15.25 -20.38 -7.49
CA ARG A 95 -14.63 -21.28 -8.50
C ARG A 95 -15.54 -22.45 -8.85
N GLU A 96 -16.14 -23.09 -7.86
CA GLU A 96 -17.13 -24.17 -8.06
C GLU A 96 -18.32 -23.66 -8.87
N GLN A 97 -18.88 -22.49 -8.54
CA GLN A 97 -19.99 -21.89 -9.29
C GLN A 97 -19.60 -21.51 -10.72
N SER A 98 -18.39 -21.01 -10.96
CA SER A 98 -17.91 -20.75 -12.32
C SER A 98 -17.69 -22.02 -13.13
N ALA A 99 -17.22 -23.10 -12.49
CA ALA A 99 -17.09 -24.41 -13.13
C ALA A 99 -18.47 -25.02 -13.43
N GLN A 100 -19.45 -24.86 -12.54
CA GLN A 100 -20.83 -25.30 -12.77
C GLN A 100 -21.57 -24.48 -13.82
N ARG A 101 -21.17 -23.23 -14.06
CA ARG A 101 -21.72 -22.37 -15.13
C ARG A 101 -21.14 -22.66 -16.52
N GLN A 102 -20.12 -23.51 -16.63
CA GLN A 102 -19.66 -24.08 -17.89
C GLN A 102 -20.05 -25.57 -18.02
N PRO A 103 -21.32 -25.89 -18.33
CA PRO A 103 -21.67 -27.11 -19.02
C PRO A 103 -22.21 -26.78 -20.42
N GLY A 104 -21.37 -26.98 -21.44
CA GLY A 104 -21.76 -27.24 -22.84
C GLY A 104 -22.43 -26.11 -23.63
N ASP A 105 -21.65 -25.52 -24.54
CA ASP A 105 -22.13 -25.32 -25.93
C ASP A 105 -22.26 -26.69 -26.62
#